data_AF-A0AA36I145-F1
#
_entry.id   AF-A0AA36I145-F1
#
_cell.length_a   1.000
_cell.length_b   1.000
_cell.length_c   1.000
_cell.angle_alpha   90.00
_cell.angle_beta   90.00
_cell.angle_gamma   90.00
#
_symmetry.space_group_name_H-M   'P 1'
#
loop_
_entity.id
_entity.type
_entity.pdbx_description
1 polymer ?
#
loop_
_entity_poly.entity_id
_entity_poly.type
_entity_poly.pdbx_seq_one_letter_code
_entity_poly.pdbx_strand_id
1 'polypeptide(L)'
;MARRFGVLWCILLIEVSQASVVDILTQVKTFRDAGLALFDGLADELKTRGEEKASGKAKKFSDDWLSVLGVQKGLTGLAKDFTVNYLGRVSYHSVNGPLVDAIKEAAAAVPNARSGEEDLKSFLRHLKKVCFEGKRLFQSGGSLHEMLSDLLELLDAAEVKKALPTVLRANQQLKEALNYFSGPRVEANSEL
;
A
#
# COMPACT_ATOMS: atom_id res chain seq x y z
N MET A 1 -7.33 -26.31 -17.51
CA MET A 1 -6.21 -26.07 -16.57
C MET A 1 -5.27 -25.06 -17.21
N ALA A 2 -4.79 -24.07 -16.45
CA ALA A 2 -3.95 -22.92 -16.83
C ALA A 2 -4.66 -21.64 -17.34
N ARG A 3 -4.68 -20.60 -16.47
CA ARG A 3 -4.45 -19.17 -16.75
C ARG A 3 -4.66 -18.36 -15.45
N ARG A 4 -3.57 -17.88 -14.84
CA ARG A 4 -3.56 -16.89 -13.75
C ARG A 4 -2.79 -15.67 -14.27
N PHE A 5 -3.50 -14.58 -14.55
CA PHE A 5 -2.99 -13.36 -15.15
C PHE A 5 -2.58 -12.32 -14.08
N GLY A 6 -1.45 -11.65 -14.28
CA GLY A 6 -1.34 -10.20 -14.09
C GLY A 6 -1.30 -9.68 -12.66
N VAL A 7 -0.16 -9.53 -11.97
CA VAL A 7 -0.13 -9.42 -10.48
C VAL A 7 -0.06 -8.02 -9.83
N LEU A 8 0.37 -6.97 -10.49
CA LEU A 8 0.00 -5.62 -10.00
C LEU A 8 -1.36 -5.19 -10.56
N TRP A 9 -1.75 -5.85 -11.65
CA TRP A 9 -3.14 -6.08 -12.00
C TRP A 9 -3.84 -7.08 -11.06
N CYS A 10 -3.22 -7.89 -10.17
CA CYS A 10 -3.96 -9.00 -9.50
C CYS A 10 -4.76 -8.47 -8.33
N ILE A 11 -4.30 -7.41 -7.70
CA ILE A 11 -5.01 -6.83 -6.57
C ILE A 11 -6.17 -5.96 -7.07
N LEU A 12 -6.05 -5.44 -8.30
CA LEU A 12 -7.16 -4.82 -9.03
C LEU A 12 -8.04 -5.86 -9.78
N LEU A 13 -7.51 -7.01 -10.25
CA LEU A 13 -8.19 -8.01 -11.10
C LEU A 13 -8.71 -9.25 -10.37
N ILE A 14 -8.47 -9.48 -9.08
CA ILE A 14 -9.14 -10.61 -8.42
C ILE A 14 -10.68 -10.49 -8.56
N GLU A 15 -11.20 -9.28 -8.83
CA GLU A 15 -12.60 -9.03 -9.26
C GLU A 15 -12.82 -8.34 -10.63
N VAL A 16 -11.79 -7.92 -11.38
CA VAL A 16 -11.99 -7.34 -12.74
C VAL A 16 -12.15 -8.45 -13.79
N SER A 17 -13.11 -9.34 -13.56
CA SER A 17 -13.89 -9.86 -14.68
C SER A 17 -15.19 -9.05 -14.88
N GLN A 18 -15.52 -8.12 -13.95
CA GLN A 18 -16.73 -7.28 -14.03
C GLN A 18 -16.57 -5.80 -13.66
N ALA A 19 -15.49 -5.36 -13.00
CA ALA A 19 -15.35 -3.95 -12.62
C ALA A 19 -15.03 -3.05 -13.82
N SER A 20 -15.77 -1.94 -13.94
CA SER A 20 -15.59 -0.97 -15.02
C SER A 20 -14.32 -0.14 -14.82
N VAL A 21 -13.85 0.52 -15.89
CA VAL A 21 -12.74 1.50 -15.80
C VAL A 21 -13.06 2.58 -14.77
N VAL A 22 -14.33 2.97 -14.63
CA VAL A 22 -14.80 3.95 -13.65
C VAL A 22 -14.63 3.43 -12.23
N ASP A 23 -14.90 2.15 -11.97
CA ASP A 23 -14.71 1.54 -10.66
C ASP A 23 -13.23 1.51 -10.29
N ILE A 24 -12.36 1.12 -11.22
CA ILE A 24 -10.91 1.12 -11.02
C ILE A 24 -10.41 2.53 -10.70
N LEU A 25 -10.84 3.55 -11.45
CA LEU A 25 -10.44 4.94 -11.22
C LEU A 25 -10.96 5.47 -9.88
N THR A 26 -12.19 5.11 -9.50
CA THR A 26 -12.77 5.47 -8.20
C THR A 26 -11.92 4.91 -7.07
N GLN A 27 -11.41 3.69 -7.23
CA GLN A 27 -10.70 2.99 -6.17
C GLN A 27 -9.25 3.46 -6.06
N VAL A 28 -8.59 3.72 -7.19
CA VAL A 28 -7.30 4.40 -7.21
C VAL A 28 -7.41 5.78 -6.55
N LYS A 29 -8.50 6.51 -6.78
CA LYS A 29 -8.76 7.78 -6.10
C LYS A 29 -8.93 7.56 -4.59
N THR A 30 -9.77 6.61 -4.16
CA THR A 30 -9.96 6.29 -2.73
C THR A 30 -8.65 5.91 -2.04
N PHE A 31 -7.82 5.08 -2.69
CA PHE A 31 -6.48 4.74 -2.21
C PHE A 31 -5.62 5.97 -2.00
N ARG A 32 -5.55 6.82 -3.02
CA ARG A 32 -4.75 8.04 -3.01
C ARG A 32 -5.22 8.97 -1.90
N ASP A 33 -6.51 9.25 -1.83
CA ASP A 33 -7.07 10.20 -0.88
C ASP A 33 -6.88 9.69 0.56
N ALA A 34 -7.06 8.39 0.80
CA ALA A 34 -6.76 7.76 2.08
C ALA A 34 -5.26 7.79 2.45
N GLY A 35 -4.39 7.56 1.47
CA GLY A 35 -2.94 7.66 1.63
C GLY A 35 -2.51 9.08 1.97
N LEU A 36 -3.04 10.08 1.28
CA LEU A 36 -2.81 11.50 1.57
C LEU A 36 -3.22 11.81 3.01
N ALA A 37 -4.45 11.44 3.39
CA ALA A 37 -4.95 11.64 4.75
C ALA A 37 -4.06 10.95 5.81
N LEU A 38 -3.50 9.78 5.50
CA LEU A 38 -2.58 9.07 6.40
C LEU A 38 -1.25 9.82 6.55
N PHE A 39 -0.59 10.16 5.45
CA PHE A 39 0.75 10.74 5.50
C PHE A 39 0.73 12.21 5.91
N ASP A 40 -0.31 12.96 5.55
CA ASP A 40 -0.52 14.33 6.02
C ASP A 40 -0.82 14.33 7.53
N GLY A 41 -1.71 13.44 8.00
CA GLY A 41 -1.97 13.27 9.42
C GLY A 41 -0.75 12.80 10.21
N LEU A 42 0.09 11.94 9.62
CA LEU A 42 1.37 11.52 10.19
C LEU A 42 2.36 12.68 10.28
N ALA A 43 2.47 13.48 9.22
CA ALA A 43 3.32 14.66 9.22
C ALA A 43 2.89 15.65 10.30
N ASP A 44 1.59 15.89 10.45
CA ASP A 44 1.04 16.78 11.48
C ASP A 44 1.30 16.24 12.88
N GLU A 45 1.03 14.96 13.13
CA GLU A 45 1.27 14.33 14.44
C GLU A 45 2.77 14.29 14.82
N LEU A 46 3.66 14.12 13.84
CA LEU A 46 5.09 14.21 14.09
C LEU A 46 5.50 15.65 14.42
N LYS A 47 4.89 16.62 13.76
CA LYS A 47 5.13 18.04 14.02
C LYS A 47 4.66 18.46 15.41
N THR A 48 3.47 18.02 15.85
CA THR A 48 2.97 18.30 17.21
C THR A 48 3.88 17.71 18.30
N ARG A 49 4.61 16.64 17.98
CA ARG A 49 5.61 16.00 18.86
C ARG A 49 7.01 16.64 18.79
N GLY A 50 7.21 17.66 17.95
CA GLY A 50 8.50 18.32 17.75
C GLY A 50 9.46 17.58 16.80
N GLU A 51 8.98 16.55 16.11
CA GLU A 51 9.78 15.69 15.22
C GLU A 51 9.80 16.24 13.77
N GLU A 52 10.25 17.48 13.60
CA GLU A 52 10.18 18.23 12.32
C GLU A 52 10.85 17.49 11.15
N LYS A 53 11.98 16.83 11.39
CA LYS A 53 12.68 16.05 10.34
C LYS A 53 11.84 14.85 9.87
N ALA A 54 11.22 14.13 10.80
CA ALA A 54 10.38 12.98 10.47
C ALA A 54 9.07 13.43 9.81
N SER A 55 8.48 14.54 10.28
CA SER A 55 7.33 15.20 9.66
C SER A 55 7.61 15.56 8.19
N GLY A 56 8.75 16.20 7.93
CA GLY A 56 9.17 16.54 6.57
C GLY A 56 9.36 15.32 5.66
N LYS A 57 9.85 14.19 6.19
CA LYS A 57 9.94 12.93 5.43
C LYS A 57 8.57 12.34 5.11
N ALA A 58 7.64 12.33 6.05
CA ALA A 58 6.28 11.84 5.82
C ALA A 58 5.56 12.69 4.75
N LYS A 59 5.68 14.02 4.84
CA LYS A 59 5.13 14.93 3.85
C LYS A 59 5.76 14.75 2.47
N LYS A 60 7.09 14.66 2.42
CA LYS A 60 7.81 14.40 1.17
C LYS A 60 7.39 13.07 0.53
N PHE A 61 7.18 12.01 1.32
CA PHE A 61 6.68 10.73 0.82
C PHE A 61 5.31 10.90 0.14
N SER A 62 4.39 11.62 0.78
CA SER A 62 3.06 11.96 0.25
C SER A 62 3.18 12.70 -1.10
N ASP A 63 3.96 13.77 -1.12
CA ASP A 63 4.17 14.62 -2.30
C ASP A 63 4.84 13.87 -3.46
N ASP A 64 5.84 13.04 -3.15
CA ASP A 64 6.60 12.28 -4.14
C ASP A 64 5.78 11.13 -4.72
N TRP A 65 5.03 10.37 -3.91
CA TRP A 65 4.48 9.07 -4.35
C TRP A 65 2.96 9.04 -4.51
N LEU A 66 2.22 9.96 -3.86
CA LEU A 66 0.77 10.06 -3.96
C LEU A 66 0.31 11.23 -4.85
N SER A 67 1.25 12.01 -5.38
CA SER A 67 0.97 12.98 -6.43
C SER A 67 0.55 12.28 -7.74
N VAL A 68 -0.33 12.95 -8.49
CA VAL A 68 -0.77 12.46 -9.81
C VAL A 68 0.29 12.76 -10.87
N LEU A 69 1.00 13.89 -10.72
CA LEU A 69 1.92 14.43 -11.71
C LEU A 69 3.37 14.07 -11.37
N GLY A 70 3.99 13.28 -12.24
CA GLY A 70 5.41 12.89 -12.14
C GLY A 70 5.74 11.82 -13.18
N VAL A 71 6.76 12.05 -14.00
CA VAL A 71 7.14 11.06 -15.04
C VAL A 71 7.93 9.89 -14.45
N GLN A 72 8.62 10.11 -13.34
CA GLN A 72 9.48 9.13 -12.65
C GLN A 72 9.05 8.88 -11.19
N LYS A 73 8.05 9.63 -10.71
CA LYS A 73 7.48 9.58 -9.37
C LYS A 73 5.95 9.74 -9.45
N GLY A 74 5.26 9.66 -8.32
CA GLY A 74 3.81 9.74 -8.26
C GLY A 74 3.10 8.55 -8.92
N LEU A 75 1.78 8.57 -8.93
CA LEU A 75 0.95 7.49 -9.45
C LEU A 75 1.23 7.20 -10.93
N THR A 76 1.50 8.24 -11.73
CA THR A 76 1.83 8.10 -13.15
C THR A 76 3.17 7.40 -13.36
N GLY A 77 4.21 7.77 -12.61
CA GLY A 77 5.51 7.10 -12.66
C GLY A 77 5.42 5.64 -12.24
N LEU A 78 4.69 5.34 -11.17
CA LEU A 78 4.45 3.97 -10.70
C LEU A 78 3.69 3.12 -11.74
N ALA A 79 2.65 3.68 -12.36
CA ALA A 79 1.88 2.99 -13.39
C ALA A 79 2.70 2.72 -14.65
N LYS A 80 3.50 3.71 -15.09
CA LYS A 80 4.44 3.57 -16.21
C LYS A 80 5.46 2.48 -15.92
N ASP A 81 6.12 2.53 -14.77
CA ASP A 81 7.11 1.51 -14.36
C ASP A 81 6.46 0.12 -14.38
N PHE A 82 5.27 -0.03 -13.77
CA PHE A 82 4.56 -1.30 -13.81
C PHE A 82 4.31 -1.81 -15.24
N THR A 83 3.72 -0.95 -16.07
CA THR A 83 3.28 -1.29 -17.43
C THR A 83 4.46 -1.66 -18.34
N VAL A 84 5.54 -0.89 -18.27
CA VAL A 84 6.70 -1.09 -19.15
C VAL A 84 7.52 -2.31 -18.72
N ASN A 85 7.68 -2.52 -17.40
CA ASN A 85 8.67 -3.45 -16.89
C ASN A 85 8.10 -4.79 -16.39
N TYR A 86 6.79 -4.89 -16.12
CA TYR A 86 6.26 -6.07 -15.42
C TYR A 86 4.92 -6.58 -15.98
N LEU A 87 4.08 -5.70 -16.55
CA LEU A 87 2.82 -6.12 -17.15
C LEU A 87 3.05 -7.11 -18.31
N GLY A 88 2.39 -8.27 -18.24
CA GLY A 88 2.48 -9.31 -19.27
C GLY A 88 3.78 -10.12 -19.25
N ARG A 89 4.74 -9.83 -18.35
CA ARG A 89 5.99 -10.58 -18.27
C ARG A 89 5.83 -11.83 -17.42
N VAL A 90 6.07 -13.00 -18.03
CA VAL A 90 6.00 -14.30 -17.35
C VAL A 90 6.97 -14.36 -16.16
N SER A 91 8.16 -13.79 -16.30
CA SER A 91 9.16 -13.74 -15.23
C SER A 91 8.60 -13.08 -13.97
N TYR A 92 7.95 -11.92 -14.11
CA TYR A 92 7.24 -11.27 -13.00
C TYR A 92 6.12 -12.15 -12.45
N HIS A 93 5.27 -12.72 -13.32
CA HIS A 93 4.13 -13.54 -12.91
C HIS A 93 4.49 -14.84 -12.18
N SER A 94 5.68 -15.37 -12.42
CA SER A 94 6.15 -16.61 -11.81
C SER A 94 6.66 -16.47 -10.37
N VAL A 95 7.03 -15.26 -9.93
CA VAL A 95 7.75 -15.06 -8.64
C VAL A 95 7.12 -14.03 -7.70
N ASN A 96 6.00 -13.43 -8.06
CA ASN A 96 5.35 -12.38 -7.26
C ASN A 96 4.40 -12.89 -6.16
N GLY A 97 4.21 -14.21 -6.05
CA GLY A 97 3.35 -14.82 -5.03
C GLY A 97 3.61 -14.28 -3.62
N PRO A 98 4.87 -14.22 -3.15
CA PRO A 98 5.21 -13.67 -1.84
C PRO A 98 4.76 -12.22 -1.62
N LEU A 99 4.83 -11.37 -2.64
CA LEU A 99 4.33 -9.99 -2.55
C LEU A 99 2.80 -9.98 -2.40
N VAL A 100 2.09 -10.80 -3.18
CA VAL A 100 0.62 -10.91 -3.09
C VAL A 100 0.19 -11.37 -1.71
N ASP A 101 0.86 -12.38 -1.16
CA ASP A 101 0.55 -12.91 0.16
C ASP A 101 0.83 -11.86 1.24
N ALA A 102 1.94 -11.13 1.14
CA ALA A 102 2.25 -10.04 2.06
C ALA A 102 1.18 -8.93 2.04
N ILE A 103 0.65 -8.58 0.85
CA ILE A 103 -0.40 -7.55 0.73
C ILE A 103 -1.71 -8.05 1.35
N LYS A 104 -2.08 -9.31 1.14
CA LYS A 104 -3.26 -9.92 1.77
C LYS A 104 -3.14 -9.94 3.29
N GLU A 105 -1.99 -10.33 3.81
CA GLU A 105 -1.73 -10.31 5.25
C GLU A 105 -1.80 -8.89 5.83
N ALA A 106 -1.21 -7.90 5.15
CA ALA A 106 -1.26 -6.50 5.56
C ALA A 106 -2.69 -5.97 5.59
N ALA A 107 -3.48 -6.31 4.57
CA ALA A 107 -4.88 -5.93 4.51
C ALA A 107 -5.74 -6.64 5.59
N ALA A 108 -5.48 -7.91 5.86
CA ALA A 108 -6.17 -8.64 6.93
C ALA A 108 -5.85 -8.07 8.32
N ALA A 109 -4.65 -7.50 8.49
CA ALA A 109 -4.18 -6.90 9.74
C ALA A 109 -4.58 -5.43 9.90
N VAL A 110 -5.37 -4.84 9.00
CA VAL A 110 -5.75 -3.42 9.08
C VAL A 110 -6.45 -3.13 10.42
N PRO A 111 -5.94 -2.19 11.22
CA PRO A 111 -6.52 -1.87 12.51
C PRO A 111 -7.90 -1.22 12.35
N ASN A 112 -8.77 -1.43 13.33
CA ASN A 112 -10.05 -0.75 13.45
C ASN A 112 -10.08 0.13 14.71
N ALA A 113 -11.18 0.87 14.92
CA ALA A 113 -11.30 1.78 16.08
C ALA A 113 -11.17 1.09 17.44
N ARG A 114 -11.40 -0.23 17.51
CA ARG A 114 -11.25 -1.06 18.72
C ARG A 114 -9.91 -1.80 18.76
N SER A 115 -9.05 -1.64 17.77
CA SER A 115 -7.79 -2.36 17.68
C SER A 115 -6.80 -1.96 18.77
N GLY A 116 -6.20 -2.99 19.37
CA GLY A 116 -5.18 -2.85 20.38
C GLY A 116 -3.81 -2.50 19.79
N GLU A 117 -2.82 -2.35 20.66
CA GLU A 117 -1.43 -2.11 20.25
C GLU A 117 -0.84 -3.28 19.45
N GLU A 118 -1.20 -4.52 19.80
CA GLU A 118 -0.71 -5.71 19.10
C GLU A 118 -1.23 -5.81 17.66
N ASP A 119 -2.48 -5.41 17.40
CA ASP A 119 -3.04 -5.34 16.04
C ASP A 119 -2.25 -4.36 15.18
N LEU A 120 -1.88 -3.20 15.74
CA LEU A 120 -1.08 -2.18 15.06
C LEU A 120 0.34 -2.67 14.78
N LYS A 121 0.98 -3.36 15.73
CA LYS A 121 2.29 -3.98 15.51
C LYS A 121 2.22 -5.04 14.41
N SER A 122 1.15 -5.85 14.40
CA SER A 122 0.90 -6.84 13.36
C SER A 122 0.78 -6.18 11.99
N PHE A 123 -0.08 -5.15 11.87
CA PHE A 123 -0.23 -4.37 10.65
C PHE A 123 1.11 -3.83 10.14
N LEU A 124 1.90 -3.20 11.01
CA LEU A 124 3.19 -2.63 10.64
C LEU A 124 4.20 -3.68 10.18
N ARG A 125 4.22 -4.84 10.83
CA ARG A 125 5.05 -5.97 10.43
C ARG A 125 4.67 -6.45 9.03
N HIS A 126 3.39 -6.60 8.74
CA HIS A 126 2.93 -7.04 7.41
C HIS A 126 3.16 -5.97 6.34
N LEU A 127 2.98 -4.68 6.66
CA LEU A 127 3.29 -3.59 5.74
C LEU A 127 4.80 -3.53 5.40
N LYS A 128 5.68 -3.79 6.36
CA LYS A 128 7.12 -3.93 6.10
C LYS A 128 7.44 -5.14 5.23
N LYS A 129 6.73 -6.25 5.42
CA LYS A 129 6.85 -7.44 4.56
C LYS A 129 6.46 -7.12 3.11
N VAL A 130 5.42 -6.31 2.88
CA VAL A 130 5.07 -5.79 1.54
C VAL A 130 6.24 -5.00 0.94
N CYS A 131 6.85 -4.10 1.71
CA CYS A 131 8.00 -3.33 1.24
C CYS A 131 9.18 -4.23 0.89
N PHE A 132 9.50 -5.20 1.76
CA PHE A 132 10.60 -6.13 1.54
C PHE A 132 10.40 -7.01 0.29
N GLU A 133 9.25 -7.66 0.17
CA GLU A 133 8.95 -8.54 -0.96
C GLU A 133 8.84 -7.76 -2.27
N GLY A 134 8.25 -6.55 -2.22
CA GLY A 134 8.16 -5.71 -3.41
C GLY A 134 9.52 -5.19 -3.87
N LYS A 135 10.40 -4.78 -2.96
CA LYS A 135 11.78 -4.41 -3.31
C LYS A 135 12.59 -5.56 -3.90
N ARG A 136 12.35 -6.79 -3.45
CA ARG A 136 12.98 -7.99 -4.02
C ARG A 136 12.49 -8.27 -5.45
N LEU A 137 11.25 -7.89 -5.73
CA LEU A 137 10.58 -8.15 -7.01
C LEU A 137 10.83 -7.07 -8.06
N PHE A 138 10.84 -5.80 -7.66
CA PHE A 138 11.00 -4.66 -8.56
C PHE A 138 12.47 -4.31 -8.76
N GLN A 139 12.80 -3.90 -9.98
CA GLN A 139 14.15 -3.53 -10.36
C GLN A 139 14.61 -2.29 -9.58
N SER A 140 15.82 -2.37 -9.00
CA SER A 140 16.47 -1.23 -8.34
C SER A 140 16.58 -0.03 -9.28
N GLY A 141 16.26 1.17 -8.79
CA GLY A 141 16.16 2.39 -9.59
C GLY A 141 14.83 2.57 -10.33
N GLY A 142 13.93 1.57 -10.31
CA GLY A 142 12.55 1.70 -10.80
C GLY A 142 11.65 2.39 -9.78
N SER A 143 10.64 3.14 -10.24
CA SER A 143 9.74 3.93 -9.38
C SER A 143 9.07 3.09 -8.28
N LEU A 144 8.66 1.85 -8.58
CA LEU A 144 8.06 0.95 -7.58
C LEU A 144 9.07 0.54 -6.50
N HIS A 145 10.32 0.26 -6.88
CA HIS A 145 11.38 -0.09 -5.93
C HIS A 145 11.72 1.10 -5.02
N GLU A 146 11.83 2.30 -5.59
CA GLU A 146 12.15 3.52 -4.84
C GLU A 146 11.03 3.89 -3.88
N MET A 147 9.76 3.82 -4.29
CA MET A 147 8.61 4.09 -3.41
C MET A 147 8.58 3.15 -2.20
N LEU A 148 8.80 1.85 -2.42
CA LEU A 148 8.84 0.88 -1.31
C LEU A 148 10.07 1.06 -0.42
N SER A 149 11.17 1.57 -0.97
CA SER A 149 12.37 1.90 -0.19
C SER A 149 12.13 3.08 0.73
N ASP A 150 11.55 4.16 0.20
CA ASP A 150 11.19 5.34 0.96
C ASP A 150 10.15 5.01 2.04
N LEU A 151 9.14 4.19 1.71
CA LEU A 151 8.13 3.74 2.66
C LEU A 151 8.76 2.92 3.79
N LEU A 152 9.65 1.99 3.47
CA LEU A 152 10.32 1.15 4.47
C LEU A 152 11.18 2.00 5.41
N GLU A 153 11.95 2.96 4.87
CA GLU A 153 12.76 3.88 5.68
C GLU A 153 11.87 4.68 6.64
N LEU A 154 10.74 5.20 6.16
CA LEU A 154 9.79 5.94 6.99
C LEU A 154 9.20 5.05 8.10
N LEU A 155 8.81 3.81 7.78
CA LEU A 155 8.27 2.86 8.76
C LEU A 155 9.31 2.35 9.77
N ASP A 156 10.60 2.50 9.49
CA ASP A 156 11.68 2.15 10.41
C ASP A 156 12.08 3.26 11.38
N ALA A 157 11.74 4.52 11.07
CA ALA A 157 11.95 5.66 11.95
C ALA A 157 11.21 5.48 13.29
N ALA A 158 11.91 5.72 14.40
CA ALA A 158 11.39 5.49 15.74
C ALA A 158 10.23 6.44 16.08
N GLU A 159 10.32 7.66 15.57
CA GLU A 159 9.34 8.75 15.70
C GLU A 159 8.04 8.37 15.00
N VAL A 160 8.13 7.83 13.77
CA VAL A 160 6.99 7.34 12.99
C VAL A 160 6.31 6.18 13.70
N LYS A 161 7.06 5.21 14.25
CA LYS A 161 6.49 4.09 15.01
C LYS A 161 5.66 4.55 16.21
N LYS A 162 6.02 5.67 16.83
CA LYS A 162 5.29 6.25 17.98
C LYS A 162 4.06 7.07 17.56
N ALA A 163 4.13 7.79 16.44
CA ALA A 163 3.05 8.66 15.95
C ALA A 163 1.97 7.92 15.15
N LEU A 164 2.38 6.95 14.33
CA LEU A 164 1.51 6.26 13.37
C LEU A 164 0.29 5.56 14.00
N PRO A 165 0.39 4.92 15.19
CA PRO A 165 -0.78 4.42 15.93
C PRO A 165 -1.91 5.43 16.16
N THR A 166 -1.57 6.70 16.39
CA THR A 166 -2.57 7.76 16.61
C THR A 166 -3.34 8.05 15.32
N VAL A 167 -2.60 8.19 14.22
CA VAL A 167 -3.17 8.56 12.92
C VAL A 167 -3.96 7.43 12.29
N LEU A 168 -3.46 6.18 12.40
CA LEU A 168 -4.17 5.00 11.89
C LEU A 168 -5.55 4.82 12.54
N ARG A 169 -5.69 5.14 13.84
CA ARG A 169 -6.99 5.07 14.53
C ARG A 169 -7.96 6.17 14.09
N ALA A 170 -7.44 7.32 13.67
CA ALA A 170 -8.24 8.46 13.22
C ALA A 170 -8.69 8.34 11.75
N ASN A 171 -8.01 7.54 10.93
CA ASN A 171 -8.24 7.49 9.49
C ASN A 171 -9.17 6.32 9.07
N GLN A 172 -10.49 6.56 9.11
CA GLN A 172 -11.49 5.59 8.65
C GLN A 172 -11.43 5.31 7.14
N GLN A 173 -11.06 6.31 6.32
CA GLN A 173 -10.98 6.18 4.86
C GLN A 173 -9.89 5.20 4.42
N LEU A 174 -8.77 5.14 5.16
CA LEU A 174 -7.72 4.16 4.93
C LEU A 174 -8.20 2.73 5.13
N LYS A 175 -9.09 2.49 6.09
CA LYS A 175 -9.68 1.18 6.29
C LYS A 175 -10.55 0.77 5.10
N GLU A 176 -11.38 1.68 4.61
CA GLU A 176 -12.25 1.44 3.45
C GLU A 176 -11.43 1.16 2.19
N ALA A 177 -10.40 1.96 1.95
CA ALA A 177 -9.46 1.75 0.85
C ALA A 177 -8.80 0.37 0.93
N LEU A 178 -8.18 0.04 2.07
CA LEU A 178 -7.45 -1.22 2.21
C LEU A 178 -8.36 -2.45 2.17
N ASN A 179 -9.58 -2.37 2.72
CA ASN A 179 -10.57 -3.44 2.60
C ASN A 179 -10.93 -3.72 1.13
N TYR A 180 -11.11 -2.67 0.33
CA TYR A 180 -11.37 -2.83 -1.10
C TYR A 180 -10.21 -3.51 -1.82
N PHE A 181 -8.98 -3.04 -1.62
CA PHE A 181 -7.81 -3.67 -2.25
C PHE A 181 -7.51 -5.08 -1.74
N SER A 182 -8.06 -5.49 -0.61
CA SER A 182 -7.88 -6.84 -0.08
C SER A 182 -8.73 -7.89 -0.80
N GLY A 183 -9.72 -7.45 -1.59
CA GLY A 183 -10.75 -8.31 -2.18
C GLY A 183 -11.81 -8.75 -1.15
N PRO A 184 -12.89 -9.41 -1.59
CA PRO A 184 -13.88 -9.98 -0.69
C PRO A 184 -13.20 -10.98 0.24
N ARG A 185 -13.47 -10.87 1.54
CA ARG A 185 -13.15 -11.95 2.48
C ARG A 185 -13.95 -13.16 2.00
N VAL A 186 -13.26 -14.25 1.67
CA VAL A 186 -13.91 -15.56 1.64
C VAL A 186 -14.27 -15.83 3.09
N GLU A 187 -15.48 -15.46 3.49
CA GLU A 187 -16.06 -16.00 4.71
C GLU A 187 -16.09 -17.50 4.47
N ALA A 188 -15.33 -18.24 5.28
CA ALA A 188 -15.47 -19.68 5.31
C ALA A 188 -16.94 -19.93 5.65
N ASN A 189 -17.73 -20.34 4.66
CA ASN A 189 -19.01 -20.96 4.90
C ASN A 189 -18.75 -22.13 5.85
N SER A 190 -18.95 -21.88 7.15
CA SER A 190 -19.28 -22.91 8.11
C SER A 190 -20.69 -23.36 7.79
N GLU A 191 -20.84 -24.10 6.70
CA GLU A 191 -21.95 -25.00 6.48
C GLU A 191 -21.37 -26.42 6.45
N LEU A 192 -21.26 -27.00 7.65
CA LEU A 192 -21.53 -28.41 7.92
C LEU A 192 -22.29 -28.49 9.24
#